data_AF-A0A150SPP7-F1
#
_entry.id   AF-A0A150SPP7-F1
#
_cell.length_a   1.000
_cell.length_b   1.000
_cell.length_c   1.000
_cell.angle_alpha   90.00
_cell.angle_beta   90.00
_cell.angle_gamma   90.00
#
_symmetry.space_group_name_H-M   'P 1'
#
loop_
_entity.id
_entity.type
_entity.pdbx_description
1 polymer ?
#
loop_
_entity_poly.entity_id
_entity_poly.type
_entity_poly.pdbx_seq_one_letter_code
_entity_poly.pdbx_strand_id
1 'polypeptide(L)'
;MDAYLDATYTEFQRSFRAELAASGIGPTSKIVFIGAGALPVTALLFARESEANLLCHDIDPEATRLAKNLVMHQGLAERIRCSCHPLETIPCVRQASHFIIAGLVKEKAAILRQLGSQMHGQAKIILRYGNGIKSLCNYPFEKELSGSWHATPLIHTGTVYDAVLLERHNGSETGVVAAVDQKQGVP
;
A
#
# COMPACT_ATOMS: atom_id res chain seq x y z
N MET A 1 -4.72 -18.18 -24.15
CA MET A 1 -4.54 -16.80 -23.61
C MET A 1 -5.39 -16.62 -22.37
N ASP A 2 -6.66 -17.02 -22.41
CA ASP A 2 -7.62 -16.94 -21.31
C ASP A 2 -7.15 -17.63 -20.01
N ALA A 3 -6.63 -18.86 -20.09
CA ALA A 3 -6.13 -19.57 -18.91
C ALA A 3 -4.97 -18.85 -18.18
N TYR A 4 -4.15 -18.09 -18.91
CA TYR A 4 -3.03 -17.33 -18.34
C TYR A 4 -3.51 -16.05 -17.65
N LEU A 5 -4.52 -15.38 -18.24
CA LEU A 5 -5.19 -14.24 -17.64
C LEU A 5 -5.94 -14.64 -16.36
N ASP A 6 -6.64 -15.77 -16.39
CA ASP A 6 -7.34 -16.32 -15.23
C ASP A 6 -6.38 -16.71 -14.11
N ALA A 7 -5.25 -17.35 -14.44
CA ALA A 7 -4.22 -17.68 -13.46
C ALA A 7 -3.62 -16.41 -12.83
N THR A 8 -3.30 -15.40 -13.64
CA THR A 8 -2.74 -14.13 -13.15
C THR A 8 -3.73 -13.40 -12.24
N TYR A 9 -5.01 -13.38 -12.61
CA TYR A 9 -6.07 -12.78 -11.79
C TYR A 9 -6.27 -13.53 -10.47
N THR A 10 -6.20 -14.86 -10.49
CA THR A 10 -6.29 -15.70 -9.29
C THR A 10 -5.15 -15.43 -8.32
N GLU A 11 -3.91 -15.34 -8.82
CA GLU A 11 -2.74 -15.03 -7.97
C GLU A 11 -2.81 -13.60 -7.42
N PHE A 12 -3.31 -12.66 -8.21
CA PHE A 12 -3.59 -11.30 -7.75
C PHE A 12 -4.63 -11.30 -6.63
N GLN A 13 -5.75 -12.01 -6.77
CA GLN A 13 -6.76 -12.13 -5.73
C GLN A 13 -6.22 -12.77 -4.45
N ARG A 14 -5.37 -13.81 -4.57
CA ARG A 14 -4.73 -14.44 -3.41
C ARG A 14 -3.84 -13.45 -2.66
N SER A 15 -3.04 -12.69 -3.40
CA SER A 15 -2.14 -11.68 -2.83
C SER A 15 -2.92 -10.55 -2.17
N PHE A 16 -3.96 -10.04 -2.84
CA PHE A 16 -4.89 -9.07 -2.27
C PHE A 16 -5.54 -9.55 -0.96
N ARG A 17 -6.01 -10.80 -0.88
CA ARG A 17 -6.61 -11.35 0.35
C ARG A 17 -5.59 -11.45 1.48
N ALA A 18 -4.35 -11.81 1.17
CA ALA A 18 -3.27 -11.81 2.16
C ALA A 18 -2.95 -10.39 2.66
N GLU A 19 -2.93 -9.39 1.78
CA GLU A 19 -2.80 -7.97 2.17
C GLU A 19 -3.96 -7.52 3.07
N LEU A 20 -5.20 -7.88 2.71
CA LEU A 20 -6.39 -7.56 3.48
C LEU A 20 -6.35 -8.18 4.88
N ALA A 21 -6.02 -9.47 4.97
CA ALA A 21 -5.93 -10.20 6.23
C ALA A 21 -4.81 -9.67 7.14
N ALA A 22 -3.61 -9.42 6.59
CA ALA A 22 -2.47 -8.95 7.37
C ALA A 22 -2.66 -7.52 7.89
N SER A 23 -3.37 -6.67 7.15
CA SER A 23 -3.59 -5.27 7.56
C SER A 23 -4.70 -5.11 8.59
N GLY A 24 -5.67 -6.03 8.63
CA GLY A 24 -6.86 -5.89 9.49
C GLY A 24 -7.85 -4.84 8.96
N ILE A 25 -7.85 -4.61 7.64
CA ILE A 25 -8.83 -3.74 6.99
C ILE A 25 -10.22 -4.39 7.09
N GLY A 26 -11.21 -3.60 7.51
CA GLY A 26 -12.62 -4.02 7.57
C GLY A 26 -13.58 -2.83 7.38
N PRO A 27 -14.88 -3.01 7.68
CA PRO A 27 -15.92 -2.03 7.34
C PRO A 27 -15.75 -0.64 7.96
N THR A 28 -15.08 -0.55 9.10
CA THR A 28 -14.81 0.72 9.80
C THR A 28 -13.54 1.41 9.29
N SER A 29 -12.78 0.79 8.39
CA SER A 29 -11.55 1.34 7.86
C SER A 29 -11.80 2.54 6.94
N LYS A 30 -10.86 3.49 6.99
CA LYS A 30 -10.75 4.61 6.06
C LYS A 30 -9.42 4.43 5.32
N ILE A 31 -9.50 4.11 4.04
CA ILE A 31 -8.35 3.75 3.22
C ILE A 31 -8.01 4.90 2.28
N VAL A 32 -6.73 5.24 2.16
CA VAL A 32 -6.21 6.11 1.11
C VAL A 32 -5.35 5.27 0.17
N PHE A 33 -5.79 5.12 -1.08
CA PHE A 33 -5.10 4.37 -2.11
C PHE A 33 -4.35 5.35 -3.03
N ILE A 34 -3.01 5.34 -2.98
CA ILE A 34 -2.12 6.25 -3.70
C ILE A 34 -1.58 5.56 -4.95
N GLY A 35 -1.75 6.21 -6.10
CA GLY A 35 -1.46 5.65 -7.42
C GLY A 35 -2.58 4.72 -7.89
N ALA A 36 -3.83 5.19 -7.76
CA ALA A 36 -5.01 4.42 -8.13
C ALA A 36 -5.14 4.20 -9.65
N GLY A 37 -4.58 5.11 -10.46
CA GLY A 37 -4.67 5.11 -11.92
C GLY A 37 -6.09 5.33 -12.46
N ALA A 38 -6.22 5.33 -13.79
CA ALA A 38 -7.50 5.47 -14.49
C ALA A 38 -8.45 4.28 -14.26
N LEU A 39 -7.87 3.10 -13.97
CA LEU A 39 -8.59 1.86 -13.72
C LEU A 39 -8.26 1.36 -12.30
N PRO A 40 -8.95 1.88 -11.26
CA PRO A 40 -8.65 1.59 -9.86
C PRO A 40 -9.13 0.20 -9.41
N VAL A 41 -8.75 -0.87 -10.12
CA VAL A 41 -9.21 -2.26 -9.86
C VAL A 41 -9.01 -2.66 -8.41
N THR A 42 -7.83 -2.37 -7.84
CA THR A 42 -7.54 -2.77 -6.46
C THR A 42 -8.43 -2.03 -5.46
N ALA A 43 -8.67 -0.72 -5.67
CA ALA A 43 -9.53 0.05 -4.77
C ALA A 43 -10.99 -0.44 -4.84
N LEU A 44 -11.47 -0.79 -6.05
CA LEU A 44 -12.79 -1.39 -6.23
C LEU A 44 -12.92 -2.72 -5.45
N LEU A 45 -11.88 -3.55 -5.47
CA LEU A 45 -11.86 -4.80 -4.70
C LEU A 45 -11.87 -4.55 -3.20
N PHE A 46 -11.05 -3.62 -2.68
CA PHE A 46 -11.10 -3.24 -1.26
C PHE A 46 -12.49 -2.76 -0.85
N ALA A 47 -13.13 -1.88 -1.62
CA ALA A 47 -14.47 -1.38 -1.30
C ALA A 47 -15.55 -2.48 -1.27
N ARG A 48 -15.40 -3.51 -2.10
CA ARG A 48 -16.33 -4.65 -2.16
C ARG A 48 -16.09 -5.68 -1.07
N GLU A 49 -14.85 -6.04 -0.84
CA GLU A 49 -14.47 -7.16 0.04
C GLU A 49 -14.37 -6.72 1.52
N SER A 50 -14.07 -5.44 1.78
CA SER A 50 -13.96 -4.91 3.15
C SER A 50 -15.09 -3.99 3.56
N GLU A 51 -15.94 -3.55 2.63
CA GLU A 51 -16.98 -2.54 2.84
C GLU A 51 -16.46 -1.18 3.37
N ALA A 52 -15.14 -0.96 3.36
CA ALA A 52 -14.50 0.23 3.86
C ALA A 52 -14.79 1.48 3.00
N ASN A 53 -14.52 2.65 3.59
CA ASN A 53 -14.49 3.91 2.85
C ASN A 53 -13.11 4.15 2.23
N LEU A 54 -13.08 4.56 0.97
CA LEU A 54 -11.86 4.72 0.19
C LEU A 54 -11.73 6.13 -0.40
N LEU A 55 -10.50 6.63 -0.39
CA LEU A 55 -10.03 7.69 -1.26
C LEU A 55 -9.04 7.10 -2.27
N CYS A 56 -9.41 7.09 -3.55
CA CYS A 56 -8.48 6.92 -4.65
C CYS A 56 -7.73 8.23 -4.90
N HIS A 57 -6.43 8.20 -4.80
CA HIS A 57 -5.54 9.33 -5.10
C HIS A 57 -4.65 8.98 -6.27
N ASP A 58 -4.55 9.91 -7.23
CA ASP A 58 -3.58 9.85 -8.31
C ASP A 58 -3.11 11.26 -8.65
N ILE A 59 -1.83 11.42 -8.99
CA ILE A 59 -1.28 12.73 -9.34
C ILE A 59 -1.77 13.21 -10.72
N ASP A 60 -2.21 12.29 -11.58
CA ASP A 60 -2.76 12.61 -12.89
C ASP A 60 -4.27 12.96 -12.77
N PRO A 61 -4.67 14.20 -13.10
CA PRO A 61 -6.07 14.60 -13.11
C PRO A 61 -6.94 13.77 -14.06
N GLU A 62 -6.38 13.32 -15.20
CA GLU A 62 -7.12 12.55 -16.19
C GLU A 62 -7.38 11.12 -15.68
N ALA A 63 -6.36 10.47 -15.11
CA ALA A 63 -6.52 9.21 -14.40
C ALA A 63 -7.59 9.31 -13.30
N THR A 64 -7.55 10.38 -12.49
CA THR A 64 -8.54 10.64 -11.45
C THR A 64 -9.96 10.81 -12.01
N ARG A 65 -10.11 11.52 -13.13
CA ARG A 65 -11.40 11.73 -13.80
C ARG A 65 -11.98 10.42 -14.32
N LEU A 66 -11.17 9.59 -14.97
CA LEU A 66 -11.58 8.27 -15.47
C LEU A 66 -11.93 7.32 -14.34
N ALA A 67 -11.12 7.28 -13.28
CA ALA A 67 -11.39 6.51 -12.07
C ALA A 67 -12.74 6.90 -11.45
N LYS A 68 -13.02 8.21 -11.35
CA LYS A 68 -14.29 8.71 -10.83
C LYS A 68 -15.48 8.24 -11.68
N ASN A 69 -15.37 8.32 -13.01
CA ASN A 69 -16.44 7.83 -13.90
C ASN A 69 -16.70 6.33 -13.70
N LEU A 70 -15.63 5.53 -13.59
CA LEU A 70 -15.77 4.10 -13.33
C LEU A 70 -16.43 3.83 -11.98
N VAL A 71 -16.01 4.51 -10.91
CA VAL A 71 -16.60 4.39 -9.57
C VAL A 71 -18.10 4.71 -9.59
N MET A 72 -18.50 5.78 -10.29
CA MET A 72 -19.91 6.15 -10.48
C MET A 72 -20.68 5.04 -11.21
N HIS A 73 -20.13 4.53 -12.31
CA HIS A 73 -20.75 3.47 -13.10
C HIS A 73 -20.87 2.14 -12.31
N GLN A 74 -19.95 1.88 -11.38
CA GLN A 74 -20.00 0.70 -10.51
C GLN A 74 -20.92 0.87 -9.29
N GLY A 75 -21.59 2.03 -9.14
CA GLY A 75 -22.49 2.29 -8.00
C GLY A 75 -21.77 2.45 -6.66
N LEU A 76 -20.47 2.77 -6.67
CA LEU A 76 -19.63 2.82 -5.47
C LEU A 76 -19.29 4.24 -5.01
N ALA A 77 -19.95 5.25 -5.58
CA ALA A 77 -19.67 6.66 -5.33
C ALA A 77 -19.86 7.12 -3.87
N GLU A 78 -20.71 6.41 -3.12
CA GLU A 78 -20.91 6.70 -1.68
C GLU A 78 -19.72 6.26 -0.83
N ARG A 79 -18.97 5.24 -1.27
CA ARG A 79 -17.85 4.64 -0.51
C ARG A 79 -16.49 5.06 -1.05
N ILE A 80 -16.39 5.31 -2.35
CA ILE A 80 -15.12 5.63 -3.02
C ILE A 80 -15.17 7.06 -3.54
N ARG A 81 -14.23 7.88 -3.08
CA ARG A 81 -13.95 9.21 -3.67
C ARG A 81 -12.64 9.19 -4.43
N CYS A 82 -12.50 10.08 -5.40
CA CYS A 82 -11.28 10.26 -6.19
C CYS A 82 -10.76 11.69 -6.05
N SER A 83 -9.45 11.87 -5.94
CA SER A 83 -8.81 13.20 -5.88
C SER A 83 -7.41 13.19 -6.47
N CYS A 84 -7.03 14.26 -7.16
CA CYS A 84 -5.66 14.54 -7.57
C CYS A 84 -5.00 15.69 -6.80
N HIS A 85 -5.69 16.24 -5.80
CA HIS A 85 -5.12 17.29 -4.95
C HIS A 85 -3.95 16.76 -4.12
N PRO A 86 -3.02 17.63 -3.68
CA PRO A 86 -1.94 17.23 -2.77
C PRO A 86 -2.50 16.59 -1.50
N LEU A 87 -1.94 15.47 -1.06
CA LEU A 87 -2.48 14.66 0.05
C LEU A 87 -2.68 15.46 1.33
N GLU A 88 -1.80 16.42 1.62
CA GLU A 88 -1.83 17.32 2.77
C GLU A 88 -3.05 18.23 2.83
N THR A 89 -3.65 18.50 1.67
CA THR A 89 -4.85 19.36 1.53
C THR A 89 -6.14 18.58 1.68
N ILE A 90 -6.09 17.24 1.66
CA ILE A 90 -7.28 16.39 1.67
C ILE A 90 -7.64 16.04 3.13
N PRO A 91 -8.78 16.52 3.67
CA PRO A 91 -9.07 16.37 5.11
C PRO A 91 -9.12 14.92 5.62
N CYS A 92 -9.58 13.98 4.78
CA CYS A 92 -9.70 12.58 5.19
C CYS A 92 -8.36 11.84 5.29
N VAL A 93 -7.27 12.38 4.74
CA VAL A 93 -5.94 11.75 4.81
C VAL A 93 -5.46 11.62 6.26
N ARG A 94 -5.65 12.63 7.11
CA ARG A 94 -5.25 12.58 8.53
C ARG A 94 -6.07 11.59 9.35
N GLN A 95 -7.28 11.27 8.90
CA GLN A 95 -8.21 10.35 9.57
C GLN A 95 -8.13 8.92 9.01
N ALA A 96 -7.31 8.68 8.00
CA ALA A 96 -7.18 7.38 7.37
C ALA A 96 -6.57 6.38 8.37
N SER A 97 -7.16 5.19 8.46
CA SER A 97 -6.60 4.08 9.23
C SER A 97 -5.59 3.28 8.40
N HIS A 98 -5.71 3.31 7.07
CA HIS A 98 -4.85 2.56 6.18
C HIS A 98 -4.44 3.39 4.96
N PHE A 99 -3.20 3.22 4.54
CA PHE A 99 -2.67 3.74 3.30
C PHE A 99 -2.22 2.58 2.42
N ILE A 100 -2.45 2.68 1.12
CA ILE A 100 -1.97 1.71 0.15
C ILE A 100 -1.20 2.47 -0.91
N ILE A 101 0.07 2.12 -1.11
CA ILE A 101 0.93 2.75 -2.13
C ILE A 101 1.13 1.73 -3.24
N ALA A 102 0.64 2.04 -4.44
CA ALA A 102 0.75 1.15 -5.59
C ALA A 102 2.20 0.98 -6.07
N GLY A 103 2.48 -0.16 -6.71
CA GLY A 103 3.84 -0.50 -7.13
C GLY A 103 4.42 0.40 -8.22
N LEU A 104 3.57 1.00 -9.05
CA LEU A 104 3.93 1.97 -10.08
C LEU A 104 4.14 3.40 -9.56
N VAL A 105 3.98 3.63 -8.25
CA VAL A 105 4.35 4.90 -7.65
C VAL A 105 5.87 4.95 -7.48
N LYS A 106 6.53 5.87 -8.19
CA LYS A 106 7.99 6.02 -8.14
C LYS A 106 8.46 6.62 -6.81
N GLU A 107 7.80 7.67 -6.34
CA GLU A 107 8.30 8.51 -5.23
C GLU A 107 7.93 8.01 -3.84
N LYS A 108 8.09 6.70 -3.60
CA LYS A 108 7.70 6.01 -2.37
C LYS A 108 8.29 6.65 -1.12
N ALA A 109 9.60 6.96 -1.12
CA ALA A 109 10.28 7.55 0.03
C ALA A 109 9.73 8.94 0.39
N ALA A 110 9.41 9.77 -0.61
CA ALA A 110 8.81 11.08 -0.39
C ALA A 110 7.41 10.96 0.24
N ILE A 111 6.59 10.06 -0.30
CA ILE A 111 5.23 9.79 0.21
C ILE A 111 5.30 9.28 1.64
N LEU A 112 6.19 8.34 1.95
CA LEU A 112 6.35 7.82 3.31
C LEU A 112 6.77 8.89 4.32
N ARG A 113 7.70 9.79 3.95
CA ARG A 113 8.06 10.94 4.79
C ARG A 113 6.86 11.85 5.03
N GLN A 114 6.10 12.16 3.98
CA GLN A 114 4.90 12.98 4.06
C GLN A 114 3.87 12.34 5.00
N LEU A 115 3.54 11.06 4.80
CA LEU A 115 2.60 10.31 5.65
C LEU A 115 3.11 10.23 7.10
N GLY A 116 4.43 10.05 7.30
CA GLY A 116 5.08 10.09 8.60
C GLY A 116 4.84 11.37 9.40
N SER A 117 4.51 12.49 8.76
CA SER A 117 4.16 13.74 9.45
C SER A 117 2.65 13.96 9.65
N GLN A 118 1.78 13.21 8.96
CA GLN A 118 0.35 13.54 8.82
C GLN A 118 -0.61 12.46 9.31
N MET A 119 -0.21 11.19 9.24
CA MET A 119 -1.09 10.08 9.60
C MET A 119 -1.21 9.90 11.10
N HIS A 120 -2.33 9.32 11.53
CA HIS A 120 -2.53 8.85 12.89
C HIS A 120 -1.49 7.79 13.29
N GLY A 121 -1.11 7.74 14.58
CA GLY A 121 -0.02 6.89 15.08
C GLY A 121 -0.23 5.38 14.87
N GLN A 122 -1.49 4.93 14.85
CA GLN A 122 -1.86 3.52 14.64
C GLN A 122 -2.20 3.18 13.19
N ALA A 123 -2.13 4.15 12.28
CA ALA A 123 -2.44 3.87 10.88
C ALA A 123 -1.36 2.98 10.26
N LYS A 124 -1.77 2.14 9.32
CA LYS A 124 -0.89 1.15 8.66
C LYS A 124 -0.69 1.50 7.20
N ILE A 125 0.44 1.10 6.62
CA ILE A 125 0.74 1.32 5.20
C ILE A 125 1.02 -0.01 4.54
N ILE A 126 0.29 -0.33 3.47
CA ILE A 126 0.65 -1.41 2.54
C ILE A 126 1.38 -0.77 1.38
N LEU A 127 2.67 -1.06 1.23
CA LEU A 127 3.49 -0.55 0.13
C LEU A 127 3.81 -1.70 -0.82
N ARG A 128 3.36 -1.58 -2.07
CA ARG A 128 3.67 -2.52 -3.15
C ARG A 128 4.94 -2.10 -3.89
N TYR A 129 5.74 -3.06 -4.31
CA TYR A 129 7.02 -2.82 -5.00
C TYR A 129 7.45 -4.00 -5.86
N GLY A 130 8.46 -3.81 -6.71
CA GLY A 130 9.07 -4.88 -7.49
C GLY A 130 10.59 -4.83 -7.46
N ASN A 131 11.22 -5.81 -6.82
CA ASN A 131 12.68 -5.98 -6.82
C ASN A 131 13.09 -7.15 -7.75
N GLY A 132 14.36 -7.20 -8.15
CA GLY A 132 14.85 -8.22 -9.08
C GLY A 132 14.05 -8.21 -10.39
N ILE A 133 13.56 -9.37 -10.84
CA ILE A 133 12.76 -9.48 -12.07
C ILE A 133 11.43 -8.71 -12.00
N LYS A 134 10.84 -8.53 -10.80
CA LYS A 134 9.59 -7.79 -10.62
C LYS A 134 9.74 -6.29 -10.87
N SER A 135 10.98 -5.77 -10.90
CA SER A 135 11.28 -4.37 -11.24
C SER A 135 10.89 -4.00 -12.68
N LEU A 136 10.73 -5.00 -13.55
CA LEU A 136 10.21 -4.81 -14.91
C LEU A 136 8.77 -4.28 -14.93
N CYS A 137 8.00 -4.53 -13.87
CA CYS A 137 6.58 -4.17 -13.79
C CYS A 137 6.29 -3.11 -12.72
N ASN A 138 7.13 -2.96 -11.70
CA ASN A 138 6.89 -2.08 -10.56
C ASN A 138 8.18 -1.40 -10.12
N TYR A 139 8.09 -0.18 -9.61
CA TYR A 139 9.28 0.49 -9.08
C TYR A 139 9.79 -0.25 -7.83
N PRO A 140 11.11 -0.37 -7.68
CA PRO A 140 11.72 -1.05 -6.55
C PRO A 140 11.44 -0.32 -5.25
N PHE A 141 11.72 -1.02 -4.16
CA PHE A 141 11.68 -0.46 -2.82
C PHE A 141 12.84 -1.03 -2.02
N GLU A 142 13.70 -0.12 -1.58
CA GLU A 142 14.85 -0.43 -0.74
C GLU A 142 14.46 -0.25 0.72
N LYS A 143 14.88 -1.19 1.56
CA LYS A 143 14.46 -1.29 2.97
C LYS A 143 15.09 -0.22 3.87
N GLU A 144 15.89 0.69 3.33
CA GLU A 144 16.51 1.81 4.06
C GLU A 144 15.50 2.92 4.44
N LEU A 145 14.28 2.54 4.82
CA LEU A 145 13.40 3.42 5.55
C LEU A 145 13.93 3.55 6.98
N SER A 146 14.69 4.61 7.20
CA SER A 146 15.16 5.11 8.49
C SER A 146 14.21 4.82 9.66
N GLY A 147 14.61 3.90 10.55
CA GLY A 147 14.32 3.76 11.99
C GLY A 147 12.90 3.89 12.57
N SER A 148 11.90 4.28 11.79
CA SER A 148 10.58 4.74 12.28
C SER A 148 9.45 3.75 11.97
N TRP A 149 9.73 2.73 11.16
CA TRP A 149 8.75 1.76 10.69
C TRP A 149 9.14 0.34 11.07
N HIS A 150 8.22 -0.36 11.73
CA HIS A 150 8.21 -1.81 11.77
C HIS A 150 7.69 -2.33 10.42
N ALA A 151 8.48 -3.17 9.74
CA ALA A 151 8.20 -3.62 8.39
C ALA A 151 8.00 -5.14 8.34
N THR A 152 6.78 -5.58 8.04
CA THR A 152 6.39 -6.98 7.88
C THR A 152 6.25 -7.30 6.38
N PRO A 153 7.16 -8.10 5.78
CA PRO A 153 7.08 -8.46 4.37
C PRO A 153 5.84 -9.30 4.06
N LEU A 154 5.18 -9.00 2.95
CA LEU A 154 4.08 -9.77 2.35
C LEU A 154 4.55 -10.22 0.97
N ILE A 155 5.32 -11.30 0.95
CA ILE A 155 5.94 -11.84 -0.28
C ILE A 155 4.93 -12.74 -0.98
N HIS A 156 4.75 -12.50 -2.28
CA HIS A 156 3.76 -13.20 -3.08
C HIS A 156 4.44 -13.96 -4.22
N THR A 157 4.17 -15.27 -4.29
CA THR A 157 4.54 -16.08 -5.46
C THR A 157 3.51 -15.86 -6.58
N GLY A 158 3.96 -15.87 -7.83
CA GLY A 158 3.07 -15.77 -8.99
C GLY A 158 2.52 -14.38 -9.32
N THR A 159 2.83 -13.34 -8.55
CA THR A 159 2.44 -11.96 -8.86
C THR A 159 3.61 -11.10 -9.32
N VAL A 160 3.26 -10.00 -10.00
CA VAL A 160 4.22 -9.03 -10.57
C VAL A 160 4.76 -8.04 -9.54
N TYR A 161 4.33 -8.13 -8.27
CA TYR A 161 4.78 -7.26 -7.19
C TYR A 161 4.95 -8.05 -5.88
N ASP A 162 5.65 -7.46 -4.93
CA ASP A 162 5.64 -7.83 -3.51
C ASP A 162 5.04 -6.67 -2.72
N ALA A 163 4.59 -6.93 -1.50
CA ALA A 163 4.11 -5.91 -0.60
C ALA A 163 4.88 -5.93 0.73
N VAL A 164 4.84 -4.81 1.45
CA VAL A 164 5.29 -4.72 2.83
C VAL A 164 4.25 -3.96 3.63
N LEU A 165 3.89 -4.50 4.79
CA LEU A 165 3.08 -3.80 5.78
C LEU A 165 4.02 -2.99 6.67
N LEU A 166 3.82 -1.68 6.71
CA LEU A 166 4.57 -0.77 7.55
C LEU A 166 3.66 -0.23 8.67
N GLU A 167 4.16 -0.32 9.88
CA GLU A 167 3.54 0.20 11.10
C GLU A 167 4.55 1.11 11.79
N ARG A 168 4.10 2.16 12.47
CA ARG A 168 5.05 3.00 13.22
C ARG A 168 5.63 2.19 14.38
N HIS A 169 6.91 2.43 14.71
CA HIS A 169 7.43 2.00 15.99
C HIS A 169 6.63 2.68 17.11
N ASN A 170 5.94 1.88 17.93
CA ASN A 170 5.48 2.35 19.22
C ASN A 170 6.74 2.62 20.05
N GLY A 171 6.96 3.86 20.46
CA GLY A 171 8.04 4.21 21.37
C GLY A 171 7.82 3.58 22.74
N SER A 172 8.12 2.30 22.87
CA SER A 172 8.27 1.59 24.14
C SER A 172 9.07 0.31 23.90
N GLU A 173 10.37 0.49 23.64
CA GLU A 173 11.47 -0.37 24.12
C GLU A 173 12.79 0.17 23.57
N THR A 174 13.47 0.97 24.38
CA THR A 174 14.93 1.13 24.28
C THR A 174 15.57 -0.21 24.62
N GLY A 175 15.68 -1.10 23.63
CA GLY A 175 16.55 -2.26 23.69
C GLY A 175 17.90 -1.92 23.06
N VAL A 176 18.89 -1.62 23.91
CA VAL A 176 20.30 -1.59 23.49
C VAL A 176 20.65 -2.99 23.00
N VAL A 177 20.84 -3.17 21.69
CA VAL A 177 21.53 -4.36 21.18
C VAL A 177 23.01 -4.02 21.14
N ALA A 178 23.73 -4.52 22.13
CA ALA A 178 25.19 -4.46 22.17
C ALA A 178 25.75 -5.20 20.95
N ALA A 179 26.68 -4.54 20.26
CA ALA A 179 27.51 -5.18 19.25
C ALA A 179 28.69 -5.90 19.90
N VAL A 180 29.16 -6.94 19.19
CA VAL A 180 30.49 -7.59 19.25
C VAL A 180 30.66 -8.70 20.29
N ASP A 181 30.77 -9.96 19.82
CA ASP A 181 32.10 -10.54 19.60
C ASP A 181 32.05 -11.74 18.63
N GLN A 182 32.67 -11.57 17.45
CA GLN A 182 33.16 -12.69 16.65
C GLN A 182 34.64 -12.84 16.98
N LYS A 183 34.99 -13.82 17.81
CA LYS A 183 36.33 -14.39 17.79
C LYS A 183 36.30 -15.76 17.13
N GLN A 184 36.89 -15.76 15.95
CA GLN A 184 37.41 -16.92 15.24
C GLN A 184 38.28 -17.76 16.19
N GLY A 185 38.13 -19.07 16.09
CA GLY A 185 38.97 -20.05 16.78
C GLY A 185 38.78 -21.42 16.14
N VAL A 186 39.42 -21.61 14.99
CA VAL A 186 39.64 -22.93 14.36
C VAL A 186 40.79 -23.62 15.10
N PRO A 187 40.69 -24.94 15.34
CA PRO A 187 41.80 -25.86 15.18
C PRO A 187 41.65 -26.70 13.91
#